data_AF-A0A357KXK9-F1
#
_entry.id   AF-A0A357KXK9-F1
#
_cell.length_a   1.000
_cell.length_b   1.000
_cell.length_c   1.000
_cell.angle_alpha   90.00
_cell.angle_beta   90.00
_cell.angle_gamma   90.00
#
_symmetry.space_group_name_H-M   'P 1'
#
loop_
_entity.id
_entity.type
_entity.pdbx_description
1 polymer ?
#
loop_
_entity_poly.entity_id
_entity_poly.type
_entity_poly.pdbx_seq_one_letter_code
_entity_poly.pdbx_strand_id
1 'polypeptide(L)'
;MGRASLPRVQPRAAVEGPAARRTGRPSPRPTLIPRGEGEVCELPPSQGDVGRRSLSIRAMARPPLLNAAESDFAYAAAQCVVETHRRLVSFVRRGHTLAEVDAEVARIFRGLGCRSCFLGYRVGRLPAFPSHACLSVNDCIVHGTAASHTEPLKEGDLFSIDIGVWHKGWIGDAAWTYAIGSVSEE
;
A
#
# COMPACT_ATOMS: atom_id res chain seq x y z
N MET A 1 -12.96 45.52 37.75
CA MET A 1 -13.19 44.51 36.69
C MET A 1 -11.87 43.81 36.41
N GLY A 2 -11.67 42.63 36.99
CA GLY A 2 -10.39 41.92 37.01
C GLY A 2 -10.10 41.19 35.71
N ARG A 3 -8.87 41.30 35.21
CA ARG A 3 -8.35 40.49 34.10
C ARG A 3 -7.92 39.13 34.66
N ALA A 4 -8.56 38.05 34.21
CA ALA A 4 -8.14 36.69 34.51
C ALA A 4 -6.94 36.32 33.63
N SER A 5 -5.79 36.07 34.27
CA SER A 5 -4.58 35.58 33.62
C SER A 5 -4.70 34.07 33.37
N LEU A 6 -4.53 33.62 32.13
CA LEU A 6 -4.48 32.20 31.77
C LEU A 6 -3.20 31.53 32.31
N PRO A 7 -3.26 30.27 32.79
CA PRO A 7 -2.07 29.57 33.27
C PRO A 7 -1.15 29.17 32.11
N ARG A 8 0.15 29.40 32.27
CA ARG A 8 1.20 28.91 31.36
C ARG A 8 1.35 27.40 31.49
N VAL A 9 1.16 26.68 30.38
CA VAL A 9 1.50 25.25 30.26
C VAL A 9 3.02 25.11 30.19
N GLN A 10 3.62 24.36 31.11
CA GLN A 10 5.03 23.98 31.02
C GLN A 10 5.19 22.75 30.10
N PRO A 11 6.27 22.67 29.30
CA PRO A 11 6.53 21.49 28.48
C PRO A 11 6.87 20.28 29.36
N ARG A 12 6.22 19.14 29.10
CA ARG A 12 6.55 17.87 29.73
C ARG A 12 7.92 17.38 29.22
N ALA A 13 8.75 16.88 30.13
CA ALA A 13 10.02 16.24 29.81
C ALA A 13 9.81 15.02 28.90
N ALA A 14 10.71 14.83 27.94
CA ALA A 14 10.76 13.66 27.09
C ALA A 14 11.02 12.42 27.95
N VAL A 15 10.12 11.44 27.89
CA VAL A 15 10.34 10.12 28.50
C VAL A 15 11.03 9.27 27.45
N GLU A 16 12.30 8.91 27.70
CA GLU A 16 13.02 7.93 26.88
C GLU A 16 12.38 6.55 27.09
N GLY A 17 11.75 6.02 26.04
CA GLY A 17 11.20 4.66 26.04
C GLY A 17 12.31 3.60 25.91
N PRO A 18 12.14 2.40 26.50
CA PRO A 18 13.16 1.36 26.45
C PRO A 18 13.33 0.79 25.03
N ALA A 19 14.59 0.53 24.66
CA ALA A 19 14.98 -0.08 23.39
C ALA A 19 14.28 -1.42 23.16
N ALA A 20 13.67 -1.59 21.97
CA ALA A 20 12.98 -2.80 21.56
C ALA A 20 13.92 -4.02 21.59
N ARG A 21 13.67 -4.95 22.52
CA ARG A 21 14.34 -6.25 22.57
C ARG A 21 13.69 -7.18 21.56
N ARG A 22 14.46 -7.68 20.59
CA ARG A 22 14.03 -8.75 19.68
C ARG A 22 13.98 -10.08 20.44
N THR A 23 12.81 -10.48 20.92
CA THR A 23 12.59 -11.80 21.52
C THR A 23 11.99 -12.74 20.48
N GLY A 24 12.82 -13.54 19.81
CA GLY A 24 12.35 -14.59 18.91
C GLY A 24 13.48 -15.27 18.15
N ARG A 25 13.64 -16.57 18.36
CA ARG A 25 14.49 -17.46 17.55
C ARG A 25 13.90 -17.50 16.12
N PRO A 26 14.69 -17.45 15.04
CA PRO A 26 14.16 -17.45 13.68
C PRO A 26 13.35 -18.73 13.44
N SER A 27 12.11 -18.58 12.97
CA SER A 27 11.26 -19.69 12.52
C SER A 27 11.90 -20.37 11.30
N PRO A 28 11.67 -21.68 11.10
CA PRO A 28 12.14 -22.38 9.92
C PRO A 28 11.56 -21.74 8.65
N ARG A 29 12.39 -21.70 7.59
CA ARG A 29 12.05 -21.09 6.30
C ARG A 29 10.76 -21.73 5.75
N PRO A 30 9.73 -20.96 5.39
CA PRO A 30 8.56 -21.53 4.74
C PRO A 30 8.96 -22.13 3.39
N THR A 31 8.45 -23.33 3.14
CA THR A 31 8.63 -24.11 1.92
C THR A 31 8.10 -23.30 0.73
N LEU A 32 8.89 -23.25 -0.35
CA LEU A 32 8.59 -22.51 -1.57
C LEU A 32 7.24 -22.99 -2.14
N ILE A 33 6.21 -22.12 -2.13
CA ILE A 33 4.98 -22.35 -2.90
C ILE A 33 5.35 -22.21 -4.39
N PRO A 34 4.95 -23.16 -5.27
CA PRO A 34 5.24 -23.07 -6.69
C PRO A 34 4.65 -21.80 -7.29
N ARG A 35 5.46 -21.06 -8.05
CA ARG A 35 5.08 -19.79 -8.68
C ARG A 35 4.03 -20.06 -9.75
N GLY A 36 2.79 -19.65 -9.50
CA GLY A 36 1.83 -19.42 -10.57
C GLY A 36 2.33 -18.27 -11.43
N GLU A 37 2.18 -18.39 -12.75
CA GLU A 37 2.65 -17.43 -13.75
C GLU A 37 1.87 -16.10 -13.64
N GLY A 38 2.26 -15.29 -12.67
CA GLY A 38 1.86 -13.90 -12.56
C GLY A 38 2.82 -13.06 -13.38
N GLU A 39 2.31 -12.45 -14.44
CA GLU A 39 3.00 -11.46 -15.27
C GLU A 39 3.72 -10.44 -14.37
N VAL A 40 5.06 -10.55 -14.29
CA VAL A 40 5.91 -9.64 -13.54
C VAL A 40 5.64 -8.22 -14.02
N CYS A 41 5.57 -7.24 -13.12
CA CYS A 41 5.62 -5.83 -13.50
C CYS A 41 7.02 -5.49 -14.04
N GLU A 42 7.35 -6.01 -15.22
CA GLU A 42 8.19 -5.23 -16.11
C GLU A 42 7.34 -4.04 -16.53
N LEU A 43 7.75 -2.85 -16.06
CA LEU A 43 7.50 -1.63 -16.81
C LEU A 43 7.89 -1.96 -18.25
N PRO A 44 6.99 -1.77 -19.24
CA PRO A 44 7.32 -2.13 -20.61
C PRO A 44 8.67 -1.49 -20.97
N PRO A 45 9.61 -2.19 -21.65
CA PRO A 45 10.63 -1.46 -22.40
C PRO A 45 9.83 -0.50 -23.28
N SER A 46 10.11 0.80 -23.13
CA SER A 46 9.39 1.91 -23.76
C SER A 46 8.79 1.46 -25.08
N GLN A 47 7.46 1.22 -25.11
CA GLN A 47 6.80 0.96 -26.38
C GLN A 47 7.15 2.12 -27.29
N GLY A 48 7.70 1.78 -28.46
CA GLY A 48 8.49 2.62 -29.36
C GLY A 48 8.24 4.12 -29.27
N ASP A 49 9.33 4.87 -29.10
CA ASP A 49 9.58 6.15 -29.74
C ASP A 49 8.35 7.02 -30.04
N VAL A 50 7.64 7.44 -29.00
CA VAL A 50 6.86 8.69 -29.03
C VAL A 50 7.53 9.66 -28.07
N GLY A 51 8.76 10.05 -28.40
CA GLY A 51 9.36 11.32 -27.98
C GLY A 51 9.38 11.67 -26.49
N ARG A 52 9.33 10.71 -25.56
CA ARG A 52 9.47 11.02 -24.12
C ARG A 52 10.95 11.02 -23.75
N ARG A 53 11.50 12.23 -23.66
CA ARG A 53 12.77 12.48 -22.98
C ARG A 53 12.69 11.82 -21.60
N SER A 54 13.58 10.87 -21.32
CA SER A 54 13.83 10.38 -19.97
C SER A 54 14.44 11.53 -19.17
N LEU A 55 13.58 12.44 -18.71
CA LEU A 55 13.98 13.50 -17.82
C LEU A 55 14.39 12.82 -16.52
N SER A 56 15.68 12.85 -16.21
CA SER A 56 16.12 12.55 -14.85
C SER A 56 15.30 13.45 -13.92
N ILE A 57 14.70 12.90 -12.87
CA ILE A 57 13.91 13.67 -11.89
C ILE A 57 14.75 14.85 -11.33
N ARG A 58 16.08 14.70 -11.31
CA ARG A 58 17.04 15.77 -10.96
C ARG A 58 17.02 16.99 -11.89
N ALA A 59 16.45 16.90 -13.09
CA ALA A 59 16.38 17.99 -14.06
C ALA A 59 15.06 18.78 -14.04
N MET A 60 14.04 18.33 -13.29
CA MET A 60 12.75 19.02 -13.26
C MET A 60 12.69 20.01 -12.10
N ALA A 61 13.02 21.27 -12.39
CA ALA A 61 12.89 22.38 -11.44
C ALA A 61 11.42 22.71 -11.08
N ARG A 62 10.44 22.15 -11.81
CA ARG A 62 9.00 22.34 -11.60
C ARG A 62 8.25 21.03 -11.89
N PRO A 63 7.16 20.73 -11.17
CA PRO A 63 6.29 19.60 -11.50
C PRO A 63 5.74 19.72 -12.93
N PRO A 64 5.60 18.61 -13.67
CA PRO A 64 4.97 18.63 -14.98
C PRO A 64 3.50 19.05 -14.85
N LEU A 65 3.05 19.89 -15.79
CA LEU A 65 1.64 20.26 -15.92
C LEU A 65 0.96 19.27 -16.85
N LEU A 66 -0.12 18.67 -16.37
CA LEU A 66 -0.92 17.69 -17.12
C LEU A 66 -1.80 18.42 -18.14
N ASN A 67 -1.84 17.91 -19.37
CA ASN A 67 -2.90 18.29 -20.30
C ASN A 67 -4.21 17.52 -20.02
N ALA A 68 -5.29 17.86 -20.73
CA ALA A 68 -6.61 17.26 -20.51
C ALA A 68 -6.59 15.73 -20.67
N ALA A 69 -6.00 15.21 -21.74
CA ALA A 69 -5.94 13.77 -21.98
C ALA A 69 -5.10 13.04 -20.91
N GLU A 70 -3.99 13.64 -20.48
CA GLU A 70 -3.17 13.11 -19.38
C GLU A 70 -3.94 13.08 -18.06
N SER A 71 -4.70 14.13 -17.77
CA SER A 71 -5.61 14.18 -16.62
C SER A 71 -6.68 13.09 -16.68
N ASP A 72 -7.26 12.82 -17.86
CA ASP A 72 -8.27 11.77 -18.03
C ASP A 72 -7.69 10.36 -17.79
N PHE A 73 -6.46 10.10 -18.24
CA PHE A 73 -5.80 8.84 -17.97
C PHE A 73 -5.38 8.69 -16.50
N ALA A 74 -4.88 9.75 -15.87
CA ALA A 74 -4.60 9.78 -14.45
C ALA A 74 -5.87 9.51 -13.63
N TYR A 75 -6.98 10.16 -14.01
CA TYR A 75 -8.29 9.93 -13.40
C TYR A 75 -8.74 8.47 -13.58
N ALA A 76 -8.61 7.90 -14.79
CA ALA A 76 -8.96 6.50 -15.03
C ALA A 76 -8.15 5.52 -14.17
N ALA A 77 -6.85 5.76 -13.98
CA ALA A 77 -6.02 4.96 -13.08
C ALA A 77 -6.48 5.09 -11.61
N ALA A 78 -6.77 6.32 -11.16
CA ALA A 78 -7.34 6.55 -9.83
C ALA A 78 -8.70 5.85 -9.64
N GLN A 79 -9.55 5.81 -10.66
CA GLN A 79 -10.83 5.09 -10.60
C GLN A 79 -10.63 3.58 -10.41
N CYS A 80 -9.59 2.97 -10.99
CA CYS A 80 -9.27 1.56 -10.72
C CYS A 80 -8.94 1.31 -9.25
N VAL A 81 -8.23 2.23 -8.60
CA VAL A 81 -7.93 2.16 -7.15
C VAL A 81 -9.21 2.24 -6.34
N VAL A 82 -10.04 3.25 -6.61
CA VAL A 82 -11.32 3.46 -5.92
C VAL A 82 -12.23 2.25 -6.06
N GLU A 83 -12.39 1.72 -7.27
CA GLU A 83 -13.21 0.54 -7.52
C GLU A 83 -12.66 -0.70 -6.81
N THR A 84 -11.33 -0.84 -6.73
CA THR A 84 -10.70 -1.92 -5.95
C THR A 84 -11.07 -1.82 -4.48
N HIS A 85 -10.92 -0.65 -3.86
CA HIS A 85 -11.29 -0.45 -2.47
C HIS A 85 -12.79 -0.68 -2.22
N ARG A 86 -13.67 -0.25 -3.12
CA ARG A 86 -15.13 -0.48 -3.01
C ARG A 86 -15.47 -1.97 -2.97
N ARG A 87 -14.79 -2.79 -3.78
CA ARG A 87 -14.95 -4.24 -3.76
C ARG A 87 -14.39 -4.86 -2.49
N LEU A 88 -13.22 -4.39 -2.05
CA LEU A 88 -12.60 -4.85 -0.80
C LEU A 88 -13.44 -4.53 0.43
N VAL A 89 -14.15 -3.40 0.48
CA VAL A 89 -15.09 -3.08 1.58
C VAL A 89 -16.10 -4.21 1.81
N SER A 90 -16.58 -4.84 0.73
CA SER A 90 -17.58 -5.92 0.83
C SER A 90 -16.94 -7.31 1.07
N PHE A 91 -15.64 -7.44 0.79
CA PHE A 91 -14.93 -8.72 0.88
C PHE A 91 -14.22 -8.88 2.23
N VAL A 92 -13.51 -7.86 2.68
CA VAL A 92 -12.64 -7.91 3.86
C VAL A 92 -13.48 -8.06 5.12
N ARG A 93 -13.24 -9.13 5.87
CA ARG A 93 -13.98 -9.48 7.09
C ARG A 93 -13.13 -10.37 7.99
N ARG A 94 -13.56 -10.52 9.24
CA ARG A 94 -12.99 -11.46 10.21
C ARG A 94 -12.82 -12.85 9.59
N GLY A 95 -11.68 -13.48 9.85
CA GLY A 95 -11.35 -14.82 9.38
C GLY A 95 -10.64 -14.88 8.02
N HIS A 96 -10.52 -13.77 7.29
CA HIS A 96 -9.64 -13.71 6.12
C HIS A 96 -8.18 -13.52 6.53
N THR A 97 -7.28 -14.21 5.84
CA THR A 97 -5.83 -14.02 5.92
C THR A 97 -5.38 -12.93 4.94
N LEU A 98 -4.20 -12.36 5.16
CA LEU A 98 -3.63 -11.37 4.24
C LEU A 98 -3.38 -11.96 2.84
N ALA A 99 -3.03 -13.24 2.75
CA ALA A 99 -2.87 -13.93 1.47
C ALA A 99 -4.17 -14.03 0.67
N GLU A 100 -5.30 -14.27 1.33
CA GLU A 100 -6.62 -14.29 0.67
C GLU A 100 -7.02 -12.89 0.18
N VAL A 101 -6.71 -11.85 0.96
CA VAL A 101 -6.95 -10.45 0.57
C VAL A 101 -6.08 -10.06 -0.63
N ASP A 102 -4.79 -10.41 -0.65
CA ASP A 102 -3.90 -10.13 -1.77
C ASP A 102 -4.34 -10.87 -3.05
N ALA A 103 -4.80 -12.12 -2.92
CA ALA A 103 -5.34 -12.88 -4.04
C ALA A 103 -6.62 -12.25 -4.62
N GLU A 104 -7.47 -11.69 -3.75
CA GLU A 104 -8.66 -10.96 -4.18
C GLU A 104 -8.29 -9.65 -4.91
N VAL A 105 -7.27 -8.92 -4.44
CA VAL A 105 -6.73 -7.75 -5.16
C VAL A 105 -6.27 -8.15 -6.56
N ALA A 106 -5.52 -9.26 -6.68
CA ALA A 106 -5.06 -9.77 -7.97
C ALA A 106 -6.23 -10.10 -8.91
N ARG A 107 -7.32 -10.68 -8.37
CA ARG A 107 -8.54 -11.00 -9.11
C ARG A 107 -9.24 -9.72 -9.60
N ILE A 108 -9.36 -8.71 -8.74
CA ILE A 108 -9.97 -7.42 -9.09
C ILE A 108 -9.15 -6.73 -10.17
N PHE A 109 -7.83 -6.65 -10.04
CA PHE A 109 -6.96 -6.03 -11.03
C PHE A 109 -7.11 -6.66 -12.41
N ARG A 110 -7.14 -8.00 -12.47
CA ARG A 110 -7.40 -8.73 -13.72
C ARG A 110 -8.75 -8.35 -14.34
N GLY A 111 -9.80 -8.23 -13.52
CA GLY A 111 -11.14 -7.83 -13.97
C GLY A 111 -11.23 -6.36 -14.43
N LEU A 112 -10.38 -5.48 -13.90
CA LEU A 112 -10.31 -4.07 -14.28
C LEU A 112 -9.34 -3.81 -15.45
N GLY A 113 -8.56 -4.82 -15.86
CA GLY A 113 -7.52 -4.64 -16.87
C GLY A 113 -6.40 -3.70 -16.40
N CYS A 114 -6.06 -3.73 -15.11
CA CYS A 114 -4.93 -3.00 -14.55
C CYS A 114 -3.89 -3.97 -13.96
N ARG A 115 -2.70 -3.45 -13.67
CA ARG A 115 -1.59 -4.22 -13.07
C ARG A 115 -1.20 -3.60 -11.74
N SER A 116 -0.63 -4.42 -10.86
CA SER A 116 -0.06 -3.96 -9.60
C SER A 116 1.20 -3.12 -9.85
N CYS A 117 1.32 -1.98 -9.16
CA CYS A 117 2.58 -1.24 -9.07
C CYS A 117 3.58 -1.87 -8.09
N PHE A 118 3.10 -2.64 -7.11
CA PHE A 118 3.93 -3.17 -6.02
C PHE A 118 4.53 -4.54 -6.32
N LEU A 119 3.76 -5.49 -6.84
CA LEU A 119 4.25 -6.81 -7.20
C LEU A 119 5.48 -6.73 -8.13
N GLY A 120 6.62 -7.25 -7.66
CA GLY A 120 7.89 -7.23 -8.39
C GLY A 120 8.68 -5.92 -8.26
N TYR A 121 8.15 -4.91 -7.59
CA TYR A 121 8.83 -3.62 -7.38
C TYR A 121 10.13 -3.84 -6.60
N ARG A 122 11.22 -3.26 -7.09
CA ARG A 122 12.58 -3.51 -6.58
C ARG A 122 13.30 -2.21 -6.26
N VAL A 123 13.80 -2.10 -5.03
CA VAL A 123 14.60 -0.98 -4.57
C VAL A 123 16.05 -1.43 -4.35
N GLY A 124 16.95 -0.99 -5.24
CA GLY A 124 18.38 -1.29 -5.13
C GLY A 124 18.67 -2.79 -5.07
N ARG A 125 19.26 -3.24 -3.96
CA ARG A 125 19.62 -4.65 -3.71
C ARG A 125 18.60 -5.41 -2.86
N LEU A 126 17.48 -4.79 -2.48
CA LEU A 126 16.45 -5.45 -1.71
C LEU A 126 15.72 -6.49 -2.59
N PRO A 127 15.17 -7.56 -1.98
CA PRO A 127 14.26 -8.46 -2.67
C PRO A 127 13.09 -7.69 -3.29
N ALA A 128 12.59 -8.19 -4.41
CA ALA A 128 11.39 -7.63 -5.02
C ALA A 128 10.19 -7.80 -4.09
N PHE A 129 9.31 -6.81 -4.05
CA PHE A 129 8.11 -6.84 -3.22
C PHE A 129 7.16 -7.96 -3.72
N PRO A 130 6.72 -8.87 -2.84
CA PRO A 130 6.12 -10.14 -3.26
C PRO A 130 4.59 -10.12 -3.40
N SER A 131 3.92 -9.01 -3.11
CA SER A 131 2.46 -8.90 -3.03
C SER A 131 1.89 -7.86 -3.99
N HIS A 132 0.61 -8.00 -4.33
CA HIS A 132 -0.12 -7.04 -5.19
C HIS A 132 -0.49 -5.75 -4.45
N ALA A 133 -0.71 -5.83 -3.14
CA ALA A 133 -1.03 -4.70 -2.25
C ALA A 133 -0.06 -4.65 -1.06
N CYS A 134 0.05 -3.48 -0.41
CA CYS A 134 0.61 -3.44 0.94
C CYS A 134 -0.51 -3.71 1.95
N LEU A 135 -0.30 -4.67 2.84
CA LEU A 135 -1.28 -5.19 3.78
C LEU A 135 -0.76 -5.06 5.21
N SER A 136 -1.21 -4.03 5.91
CA SER A 136 -0.65 -3.57 7.18
C SER A 136 -1.69 -3.66 8.30
N VAL A 137 -1.52 -4.62 9.21
CA VAL A 137 -2.42 -4.84 10.36
C VAL A 137 -1.79 -4.24 11.61
N ASN A 138 -2.58 -3.47 12.37
CA ASN A 138 -2.27 -2.93 13.69
C ASN A 138 -0.92 -2.18 13.76
N ASP A 139 0.10 -2.79 14.37
CA ASP A 139 1.43 -2.20 14.59
C ASP A 139 2.30 -2.18 13.32
N CYS A 140 1.87 -2.84 12.25
CA CYS A 140 2.49 -2.73 10.95
C CYS A 140 2.23 -1.35 10.33
N ILE A 141 3.22 -0.47 10.36
CA ILE A 141 3.08 0.92 9.91
C ILE A 141 2.73 1.01 8.41
N VAL A 142 3.57 0.42 7.54
CA VAL A 142 3.39 0.39 6.07
C VAL A 142 4.12 -0.81 5.47
N HIS A 143 3.86 -1.10 4.20
CA HIS A 143 4.57 -2.11 3.39
C HIS A 143 4.50 -3.54 3.97
N GLY A 144 3.47 -3.85 4.76
CA GLY A 144 3.16 -5.24 5.08
C GLY A 144 2.88 -6.02 3.79
N THR A 145 3.26 -7.29 3.77
CA THR A 145 3.06 -8.20 2.62
C THR A 145 1.99 -9.22 2.98
N ALA A 146 1.53 -9.98 1.99
CA ALA A 146 0.64 -11.14 2.19
C ALA A 146 1.19 -12.17 3.21
N ALA A 147 2.51 -12.19 3.45
CA ALA A 147 3.17 -13.07 4.41
C ALA A 147 3.57 -12.37 5.72
N SER A 148 3.33 -11.06 5.87
CA SER A 148 3.73 -10.31 7.06
C SER A 148 2.89 -10.64 8.29
N HIS A 149 1.69 -11.15 8.09
CA HIS A 149 0.80 -11.62 9.15
C HIS A 149 0.09 -12.90 8.67
N THR A 150 0.31 -14.01 9.36
CA THR A 150 -0.21 -15.33 8.96
C THR A 150 -1.53 -15.69 9.63
N GLU A 151 -1.83 -15.05 10.77
CA GLU A 151 -3.10 -15.29 11.46
C GLU A 151 -4.25 -14.64 10.67
N PRO A 152 -5.46 -15.22 10.71
CA PRO A 152 -6.64 -14.57 10.16
C PRO A 152 -6.97 -13.28 10.91
N LEU A 153 -7.52 -12.30 10.19
CA LEU A 153 -8.05 -11.04 10.73
C LEU A 153 -9.08 -11.30 11.84
N LYS A 154 -8.98 -10.54 12.92
CA LYS A 154 -9.78 -10.67 14.13
C LYS A 154 -10.69 -9.46 14.31
N GLU A 155 -11.73 -9.66 15.10
CA GLU A 155 -12.56 -8.54 15.57
C GLU A 155 -11.67 -7.53 16.31
N GLY A 156 -11.80 -6.25 15.98
CA GLY A 156 -11.02 -5.17 16.57
C GLY A 156 -9.72 -4.83 15.83
N ASP A 157 -9.33 -5.58 14.79
CA ASP A 157 -8.14 -5.23 14.00
C ASP A 157 -8.35 -3.95 13.19
N LEU A 158 -7.32 -3.10 13.15
CA LEU A 158 -7.17 -2.02 12.18
C LEU A 158 -6.31 -2.51 11.03
N PHE A 159 -6.88 -2.53 9.84
CA PHE A 159 -6.24 -3.10 8.67
C PHE A 159 -6.12 -2.08 7.56
N SER A 160 -4.90 -1.58 7.32
CA SER A 160 -4.58 -0.68 6.22
C SER A 160 -4.21 -1.46 4.98
N ILE A 161 -4.86 -1.14 3.87
CA ILE A 161 -4.58 -1.69 2.55
C ILE A 161 -4.15 -0.53 1.66
N ASP A 162 -2.94 -0.63 1.10
CA ASP A 162 -2.42 0.31 0.11
C ASP A 162 -2.51 -0.31 -1.29
N ILE A 163 -3.08 0.42 -2.25
CA ILE A 163 -3.38 -0.04 -3.60
C ILE A 163 -2.75 0.91 -4.62
N GLY A 164 -1.70 0.43 -5.28
CA GLY A 164 -1.05 1.06 -6.41
C GLY A 164 -1.35 0.32 -7.71
N VAL A 165 -1.97 0.99 -8.67
CA VAL A 165 -2.34 0.43 -9.97
C VAL A 165 -1.61 1.12 -11.10
N TRP A 166 -1.12 0.33 -12.05
CA TRP A 166 -0.69 0.81 -13.35
C TRP A 166 -1.81 0.55 -14.37
N HIS A 167 -2.34 1.63 -14.95
CA HIS A 167 -3.43 1.56 -15.91
C HIS A 167 -3.26 2.64 -16.98
N LYS A 168 -3.32 2.24 -18.25
CA LYS A 168 -3.18 3.14 -19.42
C LYS A 168 -1.95 4.06 -19.38
N GLY A 169 -0.83 3.57 -18.83
CA GLY A 169 0.41 4.33 -18.72
C GLY A 169 0.48 5.31 -17.54
N TRP A 170 -0.54 5.31 -16.67
CA TRP A 170 -0.61 6.16 -15.48
C TRP A 170 -0.67 5.31 -14.21
N ILE A 171 -0.26 5.91 -13.10
CA ILE A 171 -0.30 5.29 -11.78
C ILE A 171 -1.42 5.96 -10.98
N GLY A 172 -2.31 5.13 -10.43
CA GLY A 172 -3.19 5.53 -9.34
C GLY A 172 -2.68 4.90 -8.05
N ASP A 173 -2.75 5.64 -6.93
CA ASP A 173 -2.23 5.18 -5.65
C ASP A 173 -3.08 5.75 -4.50
N ALA A 174 -3.55 4.87 -3.61
CA ALA A 174 -4.23 5.27 -2.38
C ALA A 174 -4.25 4.13 -1.36
N ALA A 175 -4.23 4.51 -0.08
CA ALA A 175 -4.37 3.59 1.04
C ALA A 175 -5.62 3.90 1.86
N TRP A 176 -6.39 2.86 2.20
CA TRP A 176 -7.56 2.93 3.08
C TRP A 176 -7.35 2.04 4.31
N THR A 177 -7.78 2.51 5.47
CA THR A 177 -7.77 1.73 6.71
C THR A 177 -9.18 1.25 7.03
N TYR A 178 -9.31 -0.04 7.29
CA TYR A 178 -10.55 -0.74 7.59
C TYR A 178 -10.57 -1.15 9.06
N ALA A 179 -11.70 -0.92 9.72
CA ALA A 179 -11.99 -1.51 11.02
C ALA A 179 -12.63 -2.89 10.82
N ILE A 180 -12.04 -3.94 11.40
CA ILE A 180 -12.60 -5.29 11.32
C ILE A 180 -13.59 -5.47 12.46
N GLY A 181 -14.89 -5.30 12.16
CA GLY A 181 -15.94 -5.37 13.16
C GLY A 181 -15.90 -4.15 14.09
N SER A 182 -16.11 -4.38 15.39
CA SER A 182 -16.09 -3.32 16.40
C SER A 182 -14.67 -3.04 16.89
N VAL A 183 -14.24 -1.79 16.82
CA VAL A 183 -12.93 -1.31 17.31
C VAL A 183 -13.10 -0.45 18.56
N SER A 184 -12.06 -0.41 19.41
CA SER A 184 -12.01 0.51 20.55
C SER A 184 -11.89 1.97 20.12
N GLU A 185 -12.16 2.90 21.05
CA GLU A 185 -11.88 4.32 20.84
C GLU A 185 -10.39 4.66 20.93
N GLU A 186 -9.60 3.85 21.65
CA GLU A 186 -8.13 3.87 21.63
C GLU A 186 -7.60 3.28 20.33
#